data_AF-A0A6I0K0E3-F1
#
_entry.id   AF-A0A6I0K0E3-F1
#
_cell.length_a   1.000
_cell.length_b   1.000
_cell.length_c   1.000
_cell.angle_alpha   90.00
_cell.angle_beta   90.00
_cell.angle_gamma   90.00
#
_symmetry.space_group_name_H-M   'P 1'
#
loop_
_entity.id
_entity.type
_entity.pdbx_description
1 polymer ?
#
loop_
_entity_poly.entity_id
_entity_poly.type
_entity_poly.pdbx_seq_one_letter_code
_entity_poly.pdbx_strand_id
1 'polypeptide(L)'
;MKAIRIFSTCLLLLPFVSCTQVANKGSDAATEKKVESLLSRMTLEEKIGQMNQITSYGNIEDMSSLIKKGEVGSILNEVDPVRINALQRVAMEESRLGIP
;
A
#
# COMPACT_ATOMS: atom_id res chain seq x y z
N MET A 1 0.16 56.72 -17.34
CA MET A 1 0.47 55.67 -18.34
C MET A 1 1.62 54.73 -17.94
N LYS A 2 2.71 55.21 -17.29
CA LYS A 2 3.82 54.34 -16.85
C LYS A 2 3.43 53.34 -15.74
N ALA A 3 2.59 53.76 -14.78
CA ALA A 3 2.11 52.91 -13.68
C ALA A 3 1.17 51.76 -14.13
N ILE A 4 0.38 51.97 -15.19
CA ILE A 4 -0.52 50.95 -15.76
C ILE A 4 0.28 49.87 -16.50
N ARG A 5 1.41 50.23 -17.14
CA ARG A 5 2.31 49.24 -17.77
C ARG A 5 3.05 48.41 -16.73
N ILE A 6 3.41 48.99 -15.58
CA ILE A 6 4.06 48.27 -14.45
C ILE A 6 3.09 47.27 -13.81
N PHE A 7 1.82 47.62 -13.63
CA PHE A 7 0.79 46.71 -13.12
C PHE A 7 0.49 45.55 -14.10
N SER A 8 0.48 45.82 -15.41
CA SER A 8 0.27 44.80 -16.44
C SER A 8 1.44 43.82 -16.57
N THR A 9 2.67 44.25 -16.29
CA THR A 9 3.84 43.37 -16.29
C THR A 9 3.91 42.45 -15.07
N CYS A 10 3.39 42.87 -13.91
CA CYS A 10 3.28 41.99 -12.73
C CYS A 10 2.19 40.92 -12.88
N LEU A 11 1.10 41.24 -13.60
CA LEU A 11 -0.01 40.30 -13.82
C LEU A 11 0.35 39.14 -14.78
N LEU A 12 1.35 39.34 -15.64
CA LEU A 12 1.85 38.34 -16.60
C LEU A 12 2.83 37.31 -16.01
N LEU A 13 3.32 37.51 -14.78
CA LEU A 13 4.26 36.58 -14.11
C LEU A 13 3.59 35.64 -13.11
N LEU A 14 2.31 35.86 -12.79
CA LEU A 14 1.52 35.01 -11.90
C LEU A 14 1.25 33.56 -12.39
N PRO A 15 1.17 33.21 -13.70
CA PRO A 15 0.87 31.85 -14.09
C PRO A 15 2.05 30.87 -13.92
N PHE A 16 3.29 31.36 -13.73
CA PHE A 16 4.47 30.50 -13.58
C PHE A 16 4.66 29.93 -12.16
N VAL A 17 3.97 30.48 -11.16
CA VAL A 17 4.08 30.02 -9.76
C VAL A 17 3.04 28.94 -9.43
N SER A 18 2.03 28.76 -10.29
CA SER A 18 0.91 27.84 -10.04
C SER A 18 1.25 26.35 -10.22
N CYS A 19 2.44 26.04 -10.75
CA CYS A 19 2.96 24.67 -10.88
C CYS A 19 4.06 24.37 -9.85
N THR A 20 3.87 24.78 -8.60
CA THR A 20 4.57 24.10 -7.51
C THR A 20 3.78 22.83 -7.20
N GLN A 21 4.17 21.72 -7.82
CA GLN A 21 3.74 20.40 -7.35
C GLN A 21 4.14 20.32 -5.87
N VAL A 22 3.16 20.08 -4.99
CA VAL A 22 3.42 19.69 -3.61
C VAL A 22 4.10 18.33 -3.70
N ALA A 23 5.42 18.35 -3.87
CA ALA A 23 6.24 17.16 -3.92
C ALA A 23 6.31 16.63 -2.50
N ASN A 24 5.38 15.75 -2.12
CA ASN A 24 5.40 15.03 -0.84
C ASN A 24 6.52 13.97 -0.82
N LYS A 25 7.72 14.34 -1.26
CA LYS A 25 8.84 13.44 -1.56
C LYS A 25 9.39 12.69 -0.34
N GLY A 26 9.13 13.18 0.87
CA GLY A 26 9.67 12.59 2.10
C GLY A 26 8.96 11.30 2.53
N SER A 27 7.62 11.32 2.52
CA SER A 27 6.75 10.20 2.91
C SER A 27 6.86 9.03 1.93
N ASP A 28 6.80 9.37 0.64
CA ASP A 28 6.63 8.37 -0.42
C ASP A 28 7.95 7.64 -0.66
N ALA A 29 9.09 8.32 -0.66
CA ALA A 29 10.40 7.68 -0.88
C ALA A 29 10.77 6.65 0.21
N ALA A 30 10.42 6.91 1.47
CA ALA A 30 10.65 5.96 2.55
C ALA A 30 9.76 4.72 2.42
N THR A 31 8.50 4.92 2.02
CA THR A 31 7.53 3.85 1.77
C THR A 31 7.97 2.99 0.58
N GLU A 32 8.32 3.60 -0.55
CA GLU A 32 8.82 2.90 -1.74
C GLU A 32 10.06 2.05 -1.41
N LYS A 33 11.01 2.62 -0.64
CA LYS A 33 12.19 1.87 -0.21
C LYS A 33 11.83 0.65 0.66
N LYS A 34 10.83 0.77 1.54
CA LYS A 34 10.35 -0.35 2.36
C LYS A 34 9.65 -1.41 1.50
N VAL A 35 8.82 -0.99 0.55
CA VAL A 35 8.14 -1.88 -0.41
C VAL A 35 9.18 -2.64 -1.24
N GLU A 36 10.17 -1.96 -1.81
CA GLU A 36 11.21 -2.62 -2.61
C GLU A 36 12.08 -3.57 -1.79
N SER A 37 12.39 -3.18 -0.54
CA SER A 37 13.07 -4.08 0.39
C SER A 37 12.25 -5.33 0.73
N LEU A 38 10.92 -5.23 0.74
CA LEU A 38 10.04 -6.38 0.97
C LEU A 38 9.93 -7.26 -0.29
N LEU A 39 9.64 -6.65 -1.45
CA LEU A 39 9.48 -7.35 -2.73
C LEU A 39 10.74 -8.10 -3.16
N SER A 40 11.93 -7.56 -2.86
CA SER A 40 13.21 -8.22 -3.12
C SER A 40 13.46 -9.47 -2.26
N ARG A 41 12.76 -9.61 -1.13
CA ARG A 41 12.84 -10.79 -0.25
C ARG A 41 11.81 -11.87 -0.60
N MET A 42 10.81 -11.56 -1.43
CA MET A 42 9.71 -12.47 -1.80
C MET A 42 10.11 -13.44 -2.91
N THR A 43 9.58 -14.66 -2.86
CA THR A 43 9.59 -15.58 -3.99
C THR A 43 8.54 -15.18 -5.03
N LEU A 44 8.53 -15.84 -6.19
CA LEU A 44 7.50 -15.58 -7.20
C LEU A 44 6.11 -16.00 -6.69
N GLU A 45 6.04 -17.14 -5.99
CA GLU A 45 4.81 -17.71 -5.45
C GLU A 45 4.18 -16.78 -4.41
N GLU A 46 4.98 -16.20 -3.51
CA GLU A 46 4.48 -15.23 -2.53
C GLU A 46 3.98 -13.94 -3.20
N LYS A 47 4.62 -13.49 -4.29
CA LYS A 47 4.15 -12.34 -5.07
C LYS A 47 2.81 -12.62 -5.74
N ILE A 48 2.65 -13.83 -6.26
CA ILE A 48 1.36 -14.29 -6.81
C ILE A 48 0.31 -14.37 -5.69
N GLY A 49 0.69 -14.88 -4.51
CA GLY A 49 -0.18 -14.95 -3.35
C GLY A 49 -0.70 -13.59 -2.89
N GLN A 50 0.11 -12.53 -2.93
CA GLN A 50 -0.34 -11.17 -2.65
C GLN A 50 -1.45 -10.68 -3.59
N MET A 51 -1.53 -11.23 -4.81
CA MET A 51 -2.58 -10.92 -5.78
C MET A 51 -3.85 -11.77 -5.61
N ASN A 52 -3.86 -12.70 -4.63
CA ASN A 52 -4.95 -13.62 -4.39
C ASN A 52 -5.85 -13.12 -3.25
N GLN A 53 -7.10 -12.80 -3.58
CA GLN A 53 -8.15 -12.48 -2.62
C GLN A 53 -9.13 -13.65 -2.51
N ILE A 54 -9.29 -14.20 -1.31
CA ILE A 54 -10.26 -15.26 -1.04
C ILE A 54 -11.47 -14.71 -0.28
N THR A 55 -12.61 -15.38 -0.41
CA THR A 55 -13.73 -15.17 0.54
C THR A 55 -13.47 -16.01 1.79
N SER A 56 -13.93 -15.59 2.96
CA SER A 56 -13.94 -16.46 4.13
C SER A 56 -14.80 -17.70 3.84
N TYR A 57 -14.25 -18.88 4.13
CA TYR A 57 -14.91 -20.17 3.98
C TYR A 57 -14.38 -21.14 5.04
N GLY A 58 -15.05 -22.28 5.20
CA GLY A 58 -14.55 -23.38 5.99
C GLY A 58 -14.21 -23.01 7.44
N ASN A 59 -13.32 -23.80 8.04
CA ASN A 59 -12.77 -23.53 9.37
C ASN A 59 -11.53 -22.62 9.28
N ILE A 60 -10.97 -22.26 10.44
CA ILE A 60 -9.80 -21.40 10.50
C ILE A 60 -8.53 -22.12 10.02
N GLU A 61 -8.40 -23.43 10.27
CA GLU A 61 -7.25 -24.24 9.85
C GLU A 61 -7.07 -24.31 8.32
N ASP A 62 -8.17 -24.42 7.58
CA ASP A 62 -8.17 -24.49 6.11
C ASP A 62 -7.54 -23.21 5.52
N MET A 63 -7.98 -22.05 6.01
CA MET A 63 -7.47 -20.75 5.57
C MET A 63 -6.06 -20.49 6.09
N SER A 64 -5.79 -20.86 7.35
CA SER A 64 -4.48 -20.69 7.98
C SER A 64 -3.38 -21.41 7.21
N SER A 65 -3.68 -22.59 6.65
CA SER A 65 -2.71 -23.36 5.86
C SER A 65 -2.25 -22.63 4.59
N LEU A 66 -3.15 -21.90 3.92
CA LEU A 66 -2.83 -21.10 2.74
C LEU A 66 -2.06 -19.82 3.12
N ILE A 67 -2.48 -19.17 4.22
CA ILE A 67 -1.83 -17.97 4.75
C ILE A 67 -0.37 -18.27 5.13
N LYS A 68 -0.11 -19.37 5.84
CA LYS A 68 1.26 -19.78 6.24
C LYS A 68 2.19 -19.97 5.05
N LYS A 69 1.66 -20.42 3.92
CA LYS A 69 2.40 -20.61 2.66
C LYS A 69 2.61 -19.31 1.86
N GLY A 70 1.98 -18.20 2.27
CA GLY A 70 2.03 -16.94 1.54
C GLY A 70 1.18 -16.93 0.27
N GLU A 71 0.13 -17.77 0.20
CA GLU A 71 -0.72 -17.94 -0.99
C GLU A 71 -1.96 -17.01 -1.00
N VAL A 72 -2.14 -16.18 0.03
CA VAL A 72 -3.29 -15.28 0.21
C VAL A 72 -2.81 -13.87 0.54
N GLY A 73 -3.32 -12.88 -0.18
CA GLY A 73 -3.04 -11.46 0.03
C GLY A 73 -4.16 -10.74 0.76
N SER A 74 -5.41 -11.18 0.61
CA SER A 74 -6.55 -10.62 1.34
C SER A 74 -7.70 -11.60 1.51
N ILE A 75 -8.54 -11.34 2.52
CA ILE A 75 -9.74 -12.10 2.84
C ILE A 75 -10.94 -11.15 2.85
N LEU A 76 -12.02 -11.54 2.17
CA LEU A 76 -13.29 -10.82 2.14
C LEU A 76 -14.39 -11.62 2.85
N ASN A 77 -15.43 -10.94 3.36
CA ASN A 77 -16.61 -11.54 3.99
C ASN A 77 -16.39 -12.27 5.33
N GLU A 78 -15.25 -12.09 5.99
CA GLU A 78 -15.14 -12.42 7.42
C GLU A 78 -15.63 -11.24 8.26
N VAL A 79 -16.54 -11.49 9.19
CA VAL A 79 -17.16 -10.45 10.03
C VAL A 79 -16.96 -10.68 11.52
N ASP A 80 -16.51 -11.86 11.93
CA ASP A 80 -16.21 -12.15 13.33
C ASP A 80 -14.82 -11.59 13.70
N PRO A 81 -14.74 -10.58 14.59
CA PRO A 81 -13.46 -9.97 14.97
C PRO A 81 -12.50 -10.96 15.66
N VAL A 82 -13.01 -12.01 16.29
CA VAL A 82 -12.15 -13.05 16.91
C VAL A 82 -11.44 -13.83 15.81
N ARG A 83 -12.18 -14.25 14.79
CA ARG A 83 -11.64 -14.99 13.64
C ARG A 83 -10.71 -14.13 12.79
N ILE A 84 -11.05 -12.85 12.56
CA ILE A 84 -10.17 -11.88 11.86
C ILE A 84 -8.82 -11.79 12.58
N ASN A 85 -8.82 -11.54 13.90
CA ASN A 85 -7.58 -11.42 14.65
C ASN A 85 -6.75 -12.71 14.65
N ALA A 86 -7.41 -13.86 14.73
CA ALA A 86 -6.71 -15.14 14.70
C ALA A 86 -6.03 -15.39 13.34
N LEU A 87 -6.72 -15.13 12.22
CA LEU A 87 -6.13 -15.23 10.88
C LEU A 87 -5.00 -14.21 10.67
N GLN A 88 -5.16 -12.99 11.20
CA GLN A 88 -4.12 -11.96 11.15
C GLN A 88 -2.85 -12.38 11.90
N ARG A 89 -3.00 -13.00 13.07
CA ARG A 89 -1.86 -13.55 13.83
C ARG A 89 -1.13 -14.62 13.04
N VAL A 90 -1.86 -15.51 12.36
CA VAL A 90 -1.25 -16.51 11.48
C VAL A 90 -0.42 -15.84 10.38
N ALA A 91 -0.96 -14.81 9.72
CA ALA A 91 -0.22 -14.06 8.69
C ALA A 91 1.05 -13.40 9.26
N MET A 92 0.96 -12.81 10.45
CA MET A 92 2.04 -12.06 11.08
C MET A 92 3.12 -12.93 11.71
N GLU A 93 2.75 -14.03 12.35
CA GLU A 93 3.62 -14.82 13.24
C GLU A 93 4.05 -16.16 12.62
N GLU A 94 3.27 -16.70 11.68
CA GLU A 94 3.50 -18.04 11.13
C GLU A 94 3.83 -18.06 9.63
N SER A 95 3.67 -16.95 8.91
CA SER A 95 4.15 -16.82 7.52
C SER A 95 5.61 -16.36 7.47
N ARG A 96 6.34 -16.72 6.41
CA ARG A 96 7.79 -16.45 6.29
C ARG A 96 8.19 -14.98 6.40
N LEU A 97 7.37 -14.08 5.84
CA LEU A 97 7.67 -12.64 5.78
C LEU A 97 6.82 -11.79 6.71
N GLY A 98 5.80 -12.36 7.36
CA GLY A 98 4.91 -11.60 8.25
C GLY A 98 4.20 -10.47 7.51
N ILE A 99 3.67 -10.73 6.31
CA ILE A 99 2.87 -9.73 5.57
C ILE A 99 1.44 -9.78 6.14
N PRO A 100 0.90 -8.64 6.61
CA PRO A 100 -0.43 -8.57 7.20
C PRO A 100 -1.56 -8.77 6.19
#